data_AF-A0A5E8HDN3-F1
#
_entry.id   AF-A0A5E8HDN3-F1
#
_cell.length_a   1.000
_cell.length_b   1.000
_cell.length_c   1.000
_cell.angle_alpha   90.00
_cell.angle_beta   90.00
_cell.angle_gamma   90.00
#
_symmetry.space_group_name_H-M   'P 1'
#
loop_
_entity.id
_entity.type
_entity.pdbx_description
1 polymer ?
#
loop_
_entity_poly.entity_id
_entity_poly.type
_entity_poly.pdbx_seq_one_letter_code
_entity_poly.pdbx_strand_id
1 'polypeptide(L)'
;MKIFKKGIQSHLINAIFFLGLLIFSTNSLFAGETLEILGGPEDVNIRLLAVLNKLDPDFYADEKTQGFVYRYRNKWNNPYDFNIYVGKVGKTSPDSIIRIESPRRGQEKMWKQIMEQELLQKPPHESAVPLSEKYHIVSQGLNLITPMASVGYNSWNSPLFTNRDTFVSMSIYLLCDLILAGGAYLYAQENLPKKNIYDNMLNVKGPGSVWESPNAVGIFAALAVTRAVRVFDAWEDTAAHNKTAQFGWSFKF
;
A
#
# COMPACT_ATOMS: atom_id res chain seq x y z
N MET A 1 20.62 -30.75 -26.94
CA MET A 1 20.09 -30.78 -25.56
C MET A 1 20.74 -29.78 -24.58
N LYS A 2 22.00 -29.36 -24.74
CA LYS A 2 22.65 -28.36 -23.85
C LYS A 2 22.22 -26.90 -24.08
N ILE A 3 21.80 -26.53 -25.29
CA ILE A 3 21.45 -25.14 -25.65
C ILE A 3 20.07 -24.74 -25.07
N PHE A 4 19.10 -25.66 -25.07
CA PHE A 4 17.76 -25.44 -24.52
C PHE A 4 17.76 -25.23 -23.00
N LYS A 5 18.65 -25.92 -22.26
CA LYS A 5 18.82 -25.71 -20.82
C LYS A 5 19.35 -24.31 -20.47
N LYS A 6 20.25 -23.74 -21.29
CA LYS A 6 20.84 -22.41 -21.05
C LYS A 6 19.82 -21.27 -21.19
N GLY A 7 18.89 -21.36 -22.15
CA GLY A 7 17.85 -20.36 -22.35
C GLY A 7 16.85 -20.32 -21.19
N ILE A 8 16.35 -21.49 -20.78
CA ILE A 8 15.42 -21.62 -19.65
C ILE A 8 16.07 -21.15 -18.35
N GLN A 9 17.33 -21.49 -18.11
CA GLN A 9 18.06 -21.07 -16.92
C GLN A 9 18.30 -19.56 -16.88
N SER A 10 18.59 -18.93 -18.04
CA SER A 10 18.71 -17.47 -18.18
C SER A 10 17.40 -16.74 -17.88
N HIS A 11 16.28 -17.20 -18.43
CA HIS A 11 14.96 -16.60 -18.15
C HIS A 11 14.52 -16.80 -16.70
N LEU A 12 14.83 -17.96 -16.09
CA LEU A 12 14.56 -18.19 -14.67
C LEU A 12 15.40 -17.26 -13.78
N ILE A 13 16.68 -17.08 -14.09
CA ILE A 13 17.58 -16.19 -13.35
C ILE A 13 17.12 -14.75 -13.48
N ASN A 14 16.73 -14.30 -14.68
CA ASN A 14 16.20 -12.96 -14.89
C ASN A 14 14.86 -12.76 -14.18
N ALA A 15 13.97 -13.75 -14.20
CA ALA A 15 12.70 -13.70 -13.47
C ALA A 15 12.94 -13.66 -11.95
N ILE A 16 13.88 -14.45 -11.41
CA ILE A 16 14.26 -14.43 -9.99
C ILE A 16 14.93 -13.12 -9.62
N PHE A 17 15.77 -12.55 -10.49
CA PHE A 17 16.42 -11.26 -10.28
C PHE A 17 15.40 -10.11 -10.29
N PHE A 18 14.40 -10.19 -11.17
CA PHE A 18 13.32 -9.21 -11.25
C PHE A 18 12.34 -9.35 -10.07
N LEU A 19 11.98 -10.58 -9.67
CA LEU A 19 11.23 -10.84 -8.44
C LEU A 19 12.03 -10.34 -7.22
N GLY A 20 13.34 -10.60 -7.21
CA GLY A 20 14.26 -10.12 -6.19
C GLY A 20 14.26 -8.60 -6.11
N LEU A 21 14.31 -7.89 -7.25
CA LEU A 21 14.22 -6.43 -7.30
C LEU A 21 12.87 -5.89 -6.80
N LEU A 22 11.76 -6.60 -7.09
CA LEU A 22 10.43 -6.28 -6.57
C LEU A 22 10.31 -6.54 -5.05
N ILE A 23 11.06 -7.50 -4.50
CA ILE A 23 11.09 -7.81 -3.06
C ILE A 23 12.08 -6.91 -2.31
N PHE A 24 13.20 -6.51 -2.93
CA PHE A 24 14.19 -5.62 -2.31
C PHE A 24 13.72 -4.15 -2.25
N SER A 25 12.75 -3.76 -3.09
CA SER A 25 12.11 -2.44 -3.03
C SER A 25 11.05 -2.33 -1.92
N THR A 26 10.65 -3.43 -1.27
CA THR A 26 9.70 -3.43 -0.14
C THR A 26 10.39 -3.36 1.22
N ASN A 27 11.68 -3.01 1.30
CA ASN A 27 12.24 -2.60 2.58
C ASN A 27 11.47 -1.36 3.05
N SER A 28 10.55 -1.60 3.99
CA SER A 28 9.75 -0.60 4.67
C SER A 28 10.69 0.39 5.36
N LEU A 29 11.04 1.45 4.65
CA LEU A 29 11.58 2.65 5.25
C LEU A 29 10.41 3.29 5.99
N PHE A 30 10.29 2.98 7.28
CA PHE A 30 9.34 3.64 8.16
C PHE A 30 9.52 5.15 8.03
N ALA A 31 8.47 5.83 7.61
CA ALA A 31 8.45 7.28 7.64
C ALA A 31 8.15 7.71 9.08
N GLY A 32 8.96 8.64 9.57
CA GLY A 32 8.90 9.12 10.94
C GLY A 32 8.48 10.59 10.99
N GLU A 33 7.49 10.89 11.82
CA GLU A 33 7.12 12.24 12.20
C GLU A 33 7.30 12.42 13.70
N THR A 34 7.56 13.65 14.12
CA THR A 34 7.75 13.98 15.54
C THR A 34 6.95 15.21 15.92
N LEU A 35 6.54 15.24 17.19
CA LEU A 35 5.86 16.34 17.83
C LEU A 35 6.33 16.49 19.26
N GLU A 36 6.63 17.72 19.64
CA GLU A 36 7.00 18.09 21.01
C GLU A 36 5.74 18.55 21.76
N ILE A 37 5.58 18.05 22.98
CA ILE A 37 4.43 18.32 23.84
C ILE A 37 4.93 18.73 25.22
N LEU A 38 4.37 19.82 25.74
CA LEU A 38 4.63 20.29 27.08
C LEU A 38 4.14 19.27 28.11
N GLY A 39 5.03 18.91 29.04
CA GLY A 39 4.75 17.97 30.13
C GLY A 39 5.57 16.68 30.08
N GLY A 40 5.57 15.97 31.20
CA GLY A 40 6.34 14.74 31.37
C GLY A 40 5.79 13.57 30.54
N PRO A 41 6.62 12.54 30.26
CA PRO A 41 6.22 11.40 29.44
C PRO A 41 4.95 10.69 29.93
N GLU A 42 4.73 10.67 31.24
CA GLU A 42 3.59 10.04 31.90
C GLU A 42 2.28 10.79 31.60
N ASP A 43 2.29 12.12 31.71
CA ASP A 43 1.13 12.96 31.39
C ASP A 43 0.79 12.89 29.90
N VAL A 44 1.83 12.96 29.06
CA VAL A 44 1.68 12.85 27.61
C VAL A 44 1.17 11.47 27.23
N ASN A 45 1.60 10.42 27.92
CA ASN A 45 1.13 9.06 27.71
C ASN A 45 -0.37 8.92 27.98
N ILE A 46 -0.88 9.51 29.08
CA ILE A 46 -2.32 9.46 29.40
C ILE A 46 -3.14 10.13 28.29
N ARG A 47 -2.71 11.30 27.81
CA ARG A 47 -3.41 12.02 26.73
C ARG A 47 -3.33 11.26 25.40
N LEU A 48 -2.17 10.67 25.10
CA LEU A 48 -2.00 9.82 23.92
C LEU A 48 -2.95 8.63 23.97
N LEU A 49 -3.03 7.92 25.10
CA LEU A 49 -3.95 6.80 25.30
C LEU A 49 -5.41 7.23 25.12
N ALA A 50 -5.79 8.43 25.55
CA ALA A 50 -7.14 8.95 25.32
C ALA A 50 -7.42 9.12 23.81
N VAL A 51 -6.48 9.67 23.05
CA VAL A 51 -6.60 9.82 21.58
C VAL A 51 -6.65 8.46 20.89
N LEU A 52 -5.77 7.53 21.27
CA LEU A 52 -5.74 6.19 20.70
C LEU A 52 -7.04 5.43 21.00
N ASN A 53 -7.53 5.44 22.24
CA ASN A 53 -8.79 4.79 22.59
C ASN A 53 -10.01 5.44 21.91
N LYS A 54 -9.97 6.75 21.65
CA LYS A 54 -11.02 7.44 20.88
C LYS A 54 -11.05 6.93 19.45
N LEU A 55 -9.88 6.77 18.82
CA LEU A 55 -9.72 6.33 17.44
C LEU A 55 -9.96 4.85 17.24
N ASP A 56 -9.13 4.07 17.88
CA ASP A 56 -9.11 2.64 17.77
C ASP A 56 -8.52 2.03 19.04
N PRO A 57 -9.32 1.40 19.90
CA PRO A 57 -8.81 0.71 21.08
C PRO A 57 -7.97 -0.54 20.73
N ASP A 58 -7.83 -0.89 19.44
CA ASP A 58 -7.11 -2.07 19.00
C ASP A 58 -5.60 -1.85 18.80
N PHE A 59 -4.92 -1.48 19.89
CA PHE A 59 -3.47 -1.33 19.98
C PHE A 59 -2.93 -2.06 21.23
N TYR A 60 -1.61 -2.19 21.32
CA TYR A 60 -0.94 -2.73 22.51
C TYR A 60 0.35 -1.98 22.81
N ALA A 61 0.76 -2.00 24.08
CA ALA A 61 2.05 -1.46 24.50
C ALA A 61 3.17 -2.49 24.21
N ASP A 62 4.25 -2.06 23.58
CA ASP A 62 5.41 -2.90 23.29
C ASP A 62 6.55 -2.57 24.27
N GLU A 63 7.05 -3.60 24.96
CA GLU A 63 8.17 -3.48 25.91
C GLU A 63 9.48 -3.07 25.21
N LYS A 64 9.62 -3.34 23.90
CA LYS A 64 10.78 -2.93 23.11
C LYS A 64 10.62 -1.49 22.65
N THR A 65 10.86 -0.55 23.55
CA THR A 65 10.62 0.89 23.31
C THR A 65 11.68 1.60 22.46
N GLN A 66 12.76 0.92 22.06
CA GLN A 66 13.86 1.50 21.27
C GLN A 66 14.50 2.76 21.91
N GLY A 67 14.52 2.83 23.24
CA GLY A 67 15.09 3.96 23.98
C GLY A 67 14.07 5.05 24.35
N PHE A 68 12.80 4.91 23.96
CA PHE A 68 11.70 5.73 24.45
C PHE A 68 11.14 5.17 25.78
N VAL A 69 10.27 5.94 26.45
CA VAL A 69 9.63 5.52 27.70
C VAL A 69 8.44 4.61 27.41
N TYR A 70 7.63 4.96 26.42
CA TYR A 70 6.48 4.18 25.97
C TYR A 70 6.55 3.91 24.47
N ARG A 71 5.97 2.79 24.05
CA ARG A 71 5.76 2.44 22.64
C ARG A 71 4.43 1.73 22.48
N TYR A 72 3.65 2.17 21.51
CA TYR A 72 2.37 1.58 21.13
C TYR A 72 2.39 1.14 19.69
N ARG A 73 1.81 -0.02 19.43
CA ARG A 73 1.69 -0.60 18.10
C ARG A 73 0.27 -1.07 17.83
N ASN A 74 -0.12 -0.94 16.57
CA ASN A 74 -1.37 -1.48 16.05
C ASN A 74 -1.38 -3.02 16.11
N LYS A 75 -2.57 -3.63 16.28
CA LYS A 75 -2.74 -5.08 16.05
C LYS A 75 -2.85 -5.39 14.56
N TRP A 76 -2.65 -6.65 14.18
CA TRP A 76 -2.61 -7.09 12.78
C TRP A 76 -3.90 -6.85 11.99
N ASN A 77 -5.03 -6.71 12.67
CA ASN A 77 -6.36 -6.47 12.11
C ASN A 77 -6.77 -4.98 12.16
N ASN A 78 -5.91 -4.11 12.68
CA ASN A 78 -6.16 -2.68 12.74
C ASN A 78 -5.91 -2.07 11.35
N PRO A 79 -6.84 -1.26 10.82
CA PRO A 79 -6.69 -0.64 9.50
C PRO A 79 -5.55 0.39 9.45
N TYR A 80 -5.07 0.87 10.59
CA TYR A 80 -3.89 1.72 10.69
C TYR A 80 -2.64 0.89 10.99
N ASP A 81 -1.53 1.26 10.35
CA ASP A 81 -0.22 0.66 10.61
C ASP A 81 0.71 1.72 11.21
N PHE A 82 1.00 1.59 12.51
CA PHE A 82 1.75 2.60 13.23
C PHE A 82 2.58 2.04 14.39
N ASN A 83 3.69 2.72 14.66
CA ASN A 83 4.40 2.67 15.93
C ASN A 83 4.44 4.09 16.50
N ILE A 84 3.88 4.30 17.68
CA ILE A 84 3.90 5.59 18.36
C ILE A 84 4.73 5.46 19.62
N TYR A 85 5.73 6.31 19.77
CA TYR A 85 6.67 6.32 20.87
C TYR A 85 6.51 7.60 21.67
N VAL A 86 6.66 7.52 22.99
CA VAL A 86 6.67 8.68 23.89
C VAL A 86 7.97 8.67 24.68
N GLY A 87 8.67 9.81 24.70
CA GLY A 87 9.92 9.96 25.43
C GLY A 87 10.18 11.40 25.83
N LYS A 88 11.32 11.67 26.46
CA LYS A 88 11.74 13.04 26.78
C LYS A 88 12.48 13.67 25.60
N VAL A 89 12.29 14.97 25.36
CA VAL A 89 13.05 15.72 24.35
C VAL A 89 14.55 15.70 24.68
N GLY A 90 14.89 15.76 25.98
CA GLY A 90 16.26 15.64 26.46
C GLY A 90 16.30 15.24 27.94
N LYS A 91 17.49 14.90 28.46
CA LYS A 91 17.65 14.42 29.85
C LYS A 91 17.16 15.42 30.90
N THR A 92 17.27 16.71 30.60
CA THR A 92 16.93 17.83 31.50
C THR A 92 15.68 18.59 31.08
N SER A 93 15.07 18.25 29.94
CA SER A 93 13.87 18.93 29.47
C SER A 93 12.65 18.45 30.26
N PRO A 94 11.75 19.35 30.71
CA PRO A 94 10.45 18.96 31.23
C PRO A 94 9.51 18.46 30.12
N ASP A 95 9.86 18.70 28.85
CA ASP A 95 9.02 18.41 27.70
C ASP A 95 9.26 17.03 27.13
N SER A 96 8.19 16.50 26.54
CA SER A 96 8.17 15.18 25.93
C SER A 96 8.08 15.27 24.41
N ILE A 97 8.57 14.23 23.76
CA ILE A 97 8.46 14.03 22.32
C ILE A 97 7.60 12.80 22.07
N ILE A 98 6.66 12.94 21.14
CA ILE A 98 5.99 11.82 20.51
C ILE A 98 6.62 11.62 19.14
N ARG A 99 7.10 10.40 18.88
CA ARG A 99 7.54 9.96 17.55
C ARG A 99 6.48 9.04 16.99
N ILE A 100 6.07 9.27 15.76
CA ILE A 100 5.13 8.42 15.03
C ILE A 100 5.87 7.83 13.86
N GLU A 101 5.78 6.53 13.68
CA GLU A 101 6.34 5.81 12.55
C GLU A 101 5.27 4.98 11.86
N SER A 102 5.26 4.98 10.54
CA SER A 102 4.39 4.14 9.73
C SER A 102 5.16 3.56 8.54
N PRO A 103 4.88 2.31 8.13
CA PRO A 103 5.39 1.78 6.87
C PRO A 103 4.69 2.42 5.65
N ARG A 104 3.46 2.94 5.82
CA ARG A 104 2.73 3.71 4.81
C ARG A 104 2.96 5.20 5.00
N ARG A 105 3.71 5.78 4.08
CA ARG A 105 3.93 7.23 3.95
C ARG A 105 2.59 7.94 3.75
N GLY A 106 2.27 8.87 4.64
CA GLY A 106 0.97 9.52 4.76
C GLY A 106 0.34 9.27 6.13
N GLN A 107 0.32 8.02 6.63
CA GLN A 107 -0.28 7.74 7.93
C GLN A 107 0.46 8.44 9.07
N GLU A 108 1.78 8.56 9.01
CA GLU A 108 2.57 9.30 10.00
C GLU A 108 2.16 10.78 10.06
N LYS A 109 1.87 11.38 8.90
CA LYS A 109 1.43 12.77 8.78
C LYS A 109 -0.01 12.94 9.24
N MET A 110 -0.88 12.00 8.89
CA MET A 110 -2.25 11.94 9.38
C MET A 110 -2.26 11.91 10.92
N TRP A 111 -1.52 10.98 11.52
CA TRP A 111 -1.39 10.86 12.97
C TRP A 111 -0.81 12.13 13.58
N LYS A 112 0.22 12.74 12.97
CA LYS A 112 0.74 14.03 13.43
C LYS A 112 -0.34 15.11 13.45
N GLN A 113 -1.09 15.28 12.36
CA GLN A 113 -2.16 16.27 12.28
C GLN A 113 -3.26 16.02 13.33
N ILE A 114 -3.64 14.76 13.55
CA ILE A 114 -4.59 14.36 14.60
C ILE A 114 -4.05 14.77 15.98
N MET A 115 -2.80 14.43 16.29
CA MET A 115 -2.20 14.75 17.58
C MET A 115 -2.05 16.26 17.77
N GLU A 116 -1.75 17.01 16.72
CA GLU A 116 -1.71 18.47 16.77
C GLU A 116 -3.08 19.09 17.06
N GLN A 117 -4.16 18.55 16.49
CA GLN A 117 -5.52 19.01 16.73
C GLN A 117 -6.03 18.59 18.11
N GLU A 118 -5.77 17.36 18.55
CA GLU A 118 -6.31 16.82 19.81
C GLU A 118 -5.45 17.18 21.04
N LEU A 119 -4.12 17.05 20.95
CA LEU A 119 -3.22 17.24 22.10
C LEU A 119 -2.75 18.68 22.26
N LEU A 120 -2.54 19.38 21.14
CA LEU A 120 -2.07 20.77 21.14
C LEU A 120 -3.19 21.78 20.86
N GLN A 121 -4.41 21.31 20.57
CA GLN A 121 -5.57 22.15 20.25
C GLN A 121 -5.28 23.15 19.11
N LYS A 122 -4.38 22.79 18.19
CA LYS A 122 -4.06 23.64 17.05
C LYS A 122 -5.27 23.66 16.10
N PRO A 123 -5.69 24.83 15.61
CA PRO A 123 -6.75 24.89 14.60
C PRO A 123 -6.29 24.14 13.33
N PRO A 124 -7.22 23.52 12.57
CA PRO A 124 -6.88 22.95 11.28
C PRO A 124 -6.24 23.99 10.37
N HIS A 125 -5.34 23.54 9.49
CA HIS A 125 -4.73 24.42 8.49
C HIS A 125 -5.83 25.06 7.61
N GLU A 126 -5.62 26.29 7.14
CA GLU A 126 -6.61 27.00 6.29
C GLU A 126 -7.04 26.23 5.03
N SER A 127 -6.15 25.38 4.50
CA SER A 127 -6.42 24.53 3.33
C SER A 127 -6.93 23.14 3.70
N ALA A 128 -7.21 22.89 4.98
CA ALA A 128 -7.66 21.60 5.46
C ALA A 128 -9.15 21.42 5.14
N VAL A 129 -9.49 20.26 4.60
CA VAL A 129 -10.85 19.92 4.17
C VAL A 129 -11.33 18.71 4.98
N PRO A 130 -12.60 18.66 5.41
CA PRO A 130 -13.15 17.47 6.04
C PRO A 130 -13.14 16.28 5.08
N LEU A 131 -12.98 15.08 5.63
CA LEU A 131 -13.01 13.85 4.84
C LEU A 131 -14.44 13.48 4.46
N SER A 132 -14.63 13.08 3.21
CA SER A 132 -15.82 12.36 2.77
C SER A 132 -15.59 10.86 2.85
N GLU A 133 -16.65 10.10 3.14
CA GLU A 133 -16.59 8.64 3.16
C GLU A 133 -16.30 8.08 1.76
N LYS A 134 -15.60 6.95 1.74
CA LYS A 134 -15.29 6.17 0.54
C LYS A 134 -16.02 4.84 0.56
N TYR A 135 -16.44 4.41 -0.62
CA TYR A 135 -17.21 3.18 -0.77
C TYR A 135 -16.30 2.03 -1.16
N HIS A 136 -16.29 0.98 -0.34
CA HIS A 136 -15.57 -0.26 -0.61
C HIS A 136 -15.92 -0.84 -1.99
N ILE A 137 -17.21 -0.83 -2.36
CA ILE A 137 -17.67 -1.40 -3.63
C ILE A 137 -17.13 -0.65 -4.85
N VAL A 138 -16.95 0.66 -4.74
CA VAL A 138 -16.36 1.49 -5.81
C VAL A 138 -14.88 1.15 -5.95
N SER A 139 -14.15 1.08 -4.85
CA SER A 139 -12.73 0.72 -4.86
C SER A 139 -12.49 -0.68 -5.44
N GLN A 140 -13.32 -1.66 -5.06
CA GLN A 140 -13.23 -3.03 -5.58
C GLN A 140 -13.68 -3.14 -7.04
N GLY A 141 -14.72 -2.40 -7.44
CA GLY A 141 -15.14 -2.33 -8.84
C GLY A 141 -14.04 -1.76 -9.73
N LEU A 142 -13.36 -0.71 -9.27
CA LEU A 142 -12.19 -0.16 -9.99
C LEU A 142 -11.02 -1.14 -10.00
N ASN A 143 -10.77 -1.87 -8.91
CA ASN A 143 -9.71 -2.87 -8.83
C ASN A 143 -9.90 -3.97 -9.89
N LEU A 144 -11.15 -4.43 -10.07
CA LEU A 144 -11.49 -5.46 -11.06
C LEU A 144 -11.07 -5.03 -12.48
N ILE A 145 -11.31 -3.76 -12.83
CA ILE A 145 -10.86 -3.17 -14.10
C ILE A 145 -9.33 -3.06 -14.09
N THR A 146 -8.79 -2.28 -13.15
CA THR A 146 -7.35 -2.14 -12.93
C THR A 146 -7.04 -1.72 -11.49
N PRO A 147 -6.10 -2.40 -10.81
CA PRO A 147 -5.65 -2.03 -9.47
C PRO A 147 -5.20 -0.55 -9.35
N MET A 148 -4.63 0.00 -10.42
CA MET A 148 -4.21 1.41 -10.48
C MET A 148 -5.37 2.39 -10.25
N ALA A 149 -6.54 2.12 -10.83
CA ALA A 149 -7.71 2.98 -10.69
C ALA A 149 -8.27 2.91 -9.25
N SER A 150 -8.23 1.72 -8.64
CA SER A 150 -8.57 1.55 -7.24
C SER A 150 -7.65 2.35 -6.31
N VAL A 151 -6.33 2.37 -6.58
CA VAL A 151 -5.40 3.22 -5.82
C VAL A 151 -5.72 4.69 -5.98
N GLY A 152 -5.96 5.16 -7.22
CA GLY A 152 -6.31 6.56 -7.47
C GLY A 152 -7.58 7.00 -6.74
N TYR A 153 -8.61 6.14 -6.70
CA TYR A 153 -9.81 6.40 -5.91
C TYR A 153 -9.52 6.45 -4.40
N ASN A 154 -8.71 5.51 -3.88
CA ASN A 154 -8.38 5.44 -2.47
C ASN A 154 -7.46 6.55 -1.99
N SER A 155 -6.61 7.11 -2.85
CA SER A 155 -5.73 8.23 -2.50
C SER A 155 -6.40 9.60 -2.63
N TRP A 156 -7.40 9.74 -3.49
CA TRP A 156 -8.08 11.02 -3.73
C TRP A 156 -8.64 11.63 -2.45
N ASN A 157 -8.18 12.82 -2.05
CA ASN A 157 -8.56 13.46 -0.78
C ASN A 157 -8.41 12.52 0.43
N SER A 158 -7.33 11.73 0.49
CA SER A 158 -7.04 10.85 1.62
C SER A 158 -5.77 11.29 2.34
N PRO A 159 -5.77 11.38 3.67
CA PRO A 159 -4.55 11.70 4.43
C PRO A 159 -3.61 10.50 4.55
N LEU A 160 -4.04 9.31 4.10
CA LEU A 160 -3.26 8.07 4.16
C LEU A 160 -2.19 7.99 3.06
N PHE A 161 -2.29 8.82 2.02
CA PHE A 161 -1.42 8.80 0.86
C PHE A 161 -0.82 10.18 0.62
N THR A 162 0.47 10.24 0.29
CA THR A 162 1.01 11.44 -0.36
C THR A 162 0.84 11.36 -1.89
N ASN A 163 0.97 12.49 -2.58
CA ASN A 163 0.99 12.53 -4.05
C ASN A 163 2.04 11.59 -4.65
N ARG A 164 3.21 11.51 -4.01
CA ARG A 164 4.29 10.62 -4.43
C ARG A 164 3.89 9.15 -4.25
N ASP A 165 3.33 8.79 -3.11
CA ASP A 165 2.97 7.39 -2.82
C ASP A 165 1.84 6.92 -3.72
N THR A 166 0.89 7.82 -4.02
CA THR A 166 -0.15 7.60 -5.02
C THR A 166 0.45 7.24 -6.37
N PHE A 167 1.31 8.11 -6.90
CA PHE A 167 1.92 7.92 -8.22
C PHE A 167 2.76 6.65 -8.28
N VAL A 168 3.56 6.38 -7.25
CA VAL A 168 4.41 5.19 -7.18
C VAL A 168 3.55 3.93 -7.12
N SER A 169 2.54 3.89 -6.25
CA SER A 169 1.66 2.73 -6.09
C SER A 169 0.87 2.44 -7.37
N MET A 170 0.31 3.48 -7.99
CA MET A 170 -0.35 3.39 -9.29
C MET A 170 0.58 2.80 -10.37
N SER A 171 1.81 3.31 -10.42
CA SER A 171 2.83 2.86 -11.39
C SER A 171 3.25 1.41 -11.16
N ILE A 172 3.45 0.99 -9.91
CA ILE A 172 3.79 -0.39 -9.57
C ILE A 172 2.68 -1.34 -10.03
N TYR A 173 1.43 -1.03 -9.70
CA TYR A 173 0.29 -1.86 -10.10
C TYR A 173 0.14 -1.94 -11.63
N LEU A 174 0.32 -0.81 -12.33
CA LEU A 174 0.29 -0.79 -13.80
C LEU A 174 1.42 -1.65 -14.39
N LEU A 175 2.65 -1.51 -13.89
CA LEU A 175 3.80 -2.28 -14.36
C LEU A 175 3.63 -3.78 -14.08
N CYS A 176 3.13 -4.14 -12.90
CA CYS A 176 2.82 -5.53 -12.57
C CYS A 176 1.79 -6.12 -13.55
N ASP A 177 0.70 -5.41 -13.83
CA ASP A 177 -0.30 -5.85 -14.82
C ASP A 177 0.33 -6.02 -16.22
N LEU A 178 1.15 -5.05 -16.67
CA LEU A 178 1.81 -5.11 -17.97
C LEU A 178 2.80 -6.28 -18.07
N ILE A 179 3.59 -6.52 -17.03
CA ILE A 179 4.57 -7.61 -17.00
C ILE A 179 3.87 -8.97 -16.96
N LEU A 180 2.88 -9.12 -16.09
CA LEU A 180 2.18 -10.39 -15.88
C LEU A 180 1.29 -10.73 -17.09
N ALA A 181 0.41 -9.82 -17.49
CA ALA A 181 -0.48 -10.04 -18.63
C ALA A 181 0.28 -10.04 -19.95
N GLY A 182 1.24 -9.13 -20.13
CA GLY A 182 2.08 -9.09 -21.33
C GLY A 182 2.97 -10.32 -21.47
N GLY A 183 3.58 -10.78 -20.36
CA GLY A 183 4.34 -12.03 -20.34
C GLY A 183 3.49 -13.25 -20.65
N ALA A 184 2.30 -13.35 -20.05
CA ALA A 184 1.35 -14.42 -20.33
C ALA A 184 0.84 -14.38 -21.78
N TYR A 185 0.62 -13.19 -22.33
CA TYR A 185 0.21 -13.00 -23.72
C TYR A 185 1.31 -13.46 -24.68
N LEU A 186 2.57 -13.06 -24.46
CA LEU A 186 3.71 -13.50 -25.27
C LEU A 186 3.87 -15.02 -25.21
N TYR A 187 3.76 -15.61 -24.02
CA TYR A 187 3.81 -17.06 -23.86
C TYR A 187 2.68 -17.76 -24.62
N ALA A 188 1.44 -17.26 -24.52
CA ALA A 188 0.31 -17.81 -25.26
C ALA A 188 0.50 -17.69 -26.78
N GLN A 189 1.04 -16.56 -27.25
CA GLN A 189 1.34 -16.30 -28.66
C GLN A 189 2.42 -17.24 -29.21
N GLU A 190 3.51 -17.48 -28.47
CA GLU A 190 4.59 -18.39 -28.89
C GLU A 190 4.13 -19.84 -29.01
N ASN A 191 3.12 -20.22 -28.22
CA ASN A 191 2.53 -21.56 -28.19
C ASN A 191 1.28 -21.69 -29.08
N LEU A 192 0.97 -20.69 -29.92
CA LEU A 192 -0.05 -20.85 -30.94
C LEU A 192 0.37 -21.94 -31.95
N PRO A 193 -0.58 -22.77 -32.42
CA PRO A 193 -0.27 -23.83 -33.38
C PRO A 193 0.27 -23.20 -34.67
N LYS A 194 1.54 -23.45 -34.98
CA LYS A 194 2.20 -22.91 -36.18
C LYS A 194 1.73 -23.68 -37.41
N LYS A 195 1.45 -22.96 -38.50
CA LYS A 195 1.11 -23.58 -39.79
C LYS A 195 2.30 -24.29 -40.41
N ASN A 196 2.07 -25.45 -41.00
CA ASN A 196 3.05 -26.10 -41.87
C ASN A 196 2.98 -25.56 -43.31
N ILE A 197 4.03 -25.81 -44.09
CA ILE A 197 4.15 -25.36 -45.49
C ILE A 197 2.95 -25.87 -46.34
N TYR A 198 2.47 -27.09 -46.07
CA TYR A 198 1.31 -27.67 -46.74
C TYR A 198 -0.01 -26.96 -46.39
N ASP A 199 -0.18 -26.50 -45.15
CA ASP A 199 -1.38 -25.74 -44.72
C ASP A 199 -1.44 -24.36 -45.40
N ASN A 200 -0.26 -23.77 -45.67
CA ASN A 200 -0.15 -22.55 -46.47
C ASN A 200 -0.48 -22.79 -47.95
N MET A 201 -0.04 -23.92 -48.53
CA MET A 201 -0.42 -24.30 -49.91
C MET A 201 -1.92 -24.59 -50.06
N LEU A 202 -2.56 -25.14 -49.03
CA LEU A 202 -3.99 -25.44 -49.02
C LEU A 202 -4.88 -24.27 -48.56
N ASN A 203 -4.28 -23.09 -48.32
CA ASN A 203 -4.99 -21.88 -47.88
C ASN A 203 -5.85 -22.08 -46.62
N VAL A 204 -5.44 -23.01 -45.74
CA VAL A 204 -6.11 -23.28 -44.46
C VAL A 204 -6.06 -22.01 -43.60
N LYS A 205 -7.09 -21.70 -42.80
CA LYS A 205 -7.06 -20.51 -41.91
C LYS A 205 -5.86 -20.54 -40.96
N GLY A 206 -5.31 -19.34 -40.67
CA GLY A 206 -4.17 -19.10 -39.75
C GLY A 206 -4.32 -19.75 -38.37
N PRO A 207 -3.24 -19.79 -37.56
CA PRO A 207 -3.41 -19.98 -36.12
C PRO A 207 -4.44 -18.94 -35.63
N GLY A 208 -5.41 -19.38 -34.83
CA GLY A 208 -6.45 -18.52 -34.27
C GLY A 208 -5.86 -17.38 -33.42
N SER A 209 -6.72 -16.48 -32.95
CA SER A 209 -6.28 -15.40 -32.05
C SER A 209 -5.68 -15.97 -30.76
N VAL A 210 -4.83 -15.20 -30.06
CA VAL A 210 -4.25 -15.60 -28.76
C VAL A 210 -5.35 -15.99 -27.77
N TRP A 211 -6.51 -15.35 -27.87
CA TRP A 211 -7.72 -15.60 -27.06
C TRP A 211 -8.36 -16.96 -27.30
N GLU A 212 -8.12 -17.57 -28.48
CA GLU A 212 -8.59 -18.91 -28.82
C GLU A 212 -7.59 -20.00 -28.39
N SER A 213 -6.41 -19.62 -27.89
CA SER A 213 -5.43 -20.58 -27.40
C SER A 213 -5.84 -21.19 -26.05
N PRO A 214 -5.55 -22.47 -25.78
CA PRO A 214 -5.76 -23.07 -24.46
C PRO A 214 -5.03 -22.32 -23.33
N ASN A 215 -3.97 -21.60 -23.68
CA ASN A 215 -3.14 -20.83 -22.75
C ASN A 215 -3.68 -19.41 -22.47
N ALA A 216 -4.77 -18.99 -23.12
CA ALA A 216 -5.40 -17.69 -22.89
C ALA A 216 -5.86 -17.51 -21.44
N VAL A 217 -6.26 -18.60 -20.77
CA VAL A 217 -6.61 -18.61 -19.34
C VAL A 217 -5.46 -18.11 -18.47
N GLY A 218 -4.20 -18.35 -18.89
CA GLY A 218 -3.01 -17.86 -18.19
C GLY A 218 -2.95 -16.33 -18.11
N ILE A 219 -3.50 -15.61 -19.09
CA ILE A 219 -3.55 -14.14 -19.09
C ILE A 219 -4.51 -13.64 -18.01
N PHE A 220 -5.69 -14.25 -17.91
CA PHE A 220 -6.67 -13.92 -16.87
C PHE A 220 -6.16 -14.30 -15.47
N ALA A 221 -5.50 -15.44 -15.32
CA ALA A 221 -4.87 -15.85 -14.07
C ALA A 221 -3.76 -14.87 -13.65
N ALA A 222 -2.95 -14.41 -14.59
CA ALA A 222 -1.89 -13.44 -14.36
C ALA A 222 -2.44 -12.09 -13.86
N LEU A 223 -3.54 -11.60 -14.47
CA LEU A 223 -4.25 -10.42 -14.01
C LEU A 223 -4.92 -10.61 -12.65
N ALA A 224 -5.44 -11.81 -12.36
CA ALA A 224 -6.11 -12.09 -11.08
C ALA A 224 -5.18 -11.94 -9.86
N VAL A 225 -3.87 -12.17 -10.03
CA VAL A 225 -2.89 -12.05 -8.93
C VAL A 225 -2.84 -10.62 -8.38
N THR A 226 -2.66 -9.62 -9.23
CA THR A 226 -2.58 -8.21 -8.80
C THR A 226 -3.89 -7.73 -8.19
N ARG A 227 -5.02 -8.18 -8.73
CA ARG A 227 -6.36 -7.90 -8.22
C ARG A 227 -6.55 -8.49 -6.84
N ALA A 228 -6.15 -9.74 -6.62
CA ALA A 228 -6.26 -10.41 -5.32
C ALA A 228 -5.44 -9.70 -4.24
N VAL A 229 -4.20 -9.31 -4.52
CA VAL A 229 -3.39 -8.52 -3.59
C VAL A 229 -4.08 -7.19 -3.28
N ARG A 230 -4.52 -6.49 -4.33
CA ARG A 230 -5.17 -5.19 -4.19
C ARG A 230 -6.49 -5.23 -3.44
N VAL A 231 -7.23 -6.35 -3.44
CA VAL A 231 -8.49 -6.48 -2.69
C VAL A 231 -8.26 -6.19 -1.20
N PHE A 232 -7.19 -6.74 -0.62
CA PHE A 232 -6.86 -6.56 0.80
C PHE A 232 -6.43 -5.12 1.09
N ASP A 233 -5.48 -4.59 0.31
CA ASP A 233 -5.04 -3.20 0.45
C ASP A 233 -6.23 -2.23 0.30
N ALA A 234 -7.12 -2.49 -0.66
CA ALA A 234 -8.25 -1.63 -0.94
C ALA A 234 -9.22 -1.58 0.24
N TRP A 235 -9.43 -2.73 0.90
CA TRP A 235 -10.24 -2.83 2.11
C TRP A 235 -9.61 -2.06 3.27
N GLU A 236 -8.31 -2.24 3.53
CA GLU A 236 -7.59 -1.53 4.59
C GLU A 236 -7.62 -0.02 4.39
N ASP A 237 -7.31 0.45 3.18
CA ASP A 237 -7.29 1.88 2.85
C ASP A 237 -8.66 2.55 3.07
N THR A 238 -9.73 1.89 2.61
CA THR A 238 -11.09 2.43 2.73
C THR A 238 -11.61 2.35 4.17
N ALA A 239 -11.25 1.29 4.90
CA ALA A 239 -11.58 1.16 6.32
C ALA A 239 -10.86 2.23 7.16
N ALA A 240 -9.55 2.41 6.96
CA ALA A 240 -8.76 3.44 7.64
C ALA A 240 -9.29 4.84 7.33
N HIS A 241 -9.58 5.12 6.05
CA HIS A 241 -10.08 6.43 5.62
C HIS A 241 -11.43 6.75 6.25
N ASN A 242 -12.39 5.80 6.20
CA ASN A 242 -13.73 6.01 6.74
C ASN A 242 -13.72 6.12 8.25
N LYS A 243 -12.87 5.33 8.93
CA LYS A 243 -12.70 5.44 10.37
C LYS A 243 -12.17 6.83 10.75
N THR A 244 -11.20 7.36 10.02
CA THR A 244 -10.73 8.74 10.23
C THR A 244 -11.82 9.78 9.94
N ALA A 245 -12.65 9.56 8.91
CA ALA A 245 -13.74 10.47 8.55
C ALA A 245 -14.83 10.57 9.63
N GLN A 246 -15.10 9.49 10.39
CA GLN A 246 -16.09 9.48 11.47
C GLN A 246 -15.80 10.48 12.59
N PHE A 247 -14.52 10.82 12.82
CA PHE A 247 -14.11 11.73 13.88
C PHE A 247 -14.14 13.20 13.48
N GLY A 248 -14.49 13.51 12.21
CA GLY A 248 -14.74 14.88 11.76
C GLY A 248 -13.51 15.78 11.70
N TRP A 249 -12.29 15.23 11.69
CA TRP A 249 -11.08 16.03 11.51
C TRP A 249 -10.93 16.52 10.08
N SER A 250 -10.28 17.67 9.96
CA SER A 250 -9.92 18.26 8.68
C SER A 250 -8.45 18.02 8.40
N PHE A 251 -8.14 17.64 7.16
CA PHE A 251 -6.78 17.30 6.75
C PHE A 251 -6.33 18.15 5.57
N LYS A 252 -5.03 18.43 5.56
CA LYS A 252 -4.33 18.88 4.37
C LYS A 252 -3.66 17.67 3.72
N PHE A 253 -4.02 17.41 2.46
CA PHE A 253 -3.53 16.30 1.64
C PHE A 253 -2.16 16.62 1.01
#